data_AF-A0A9W6T8C9-F1
#
_entry.id   AF-A0A9W6T8C9-F1
#
_cell.length_a   1.000
_cell.length_b   1.000
_cell.length_c   1.000
_cell.angle_alpha   90.00
_cell.angle_beta   90.00
_cell.angle_gamma   90.00
#
_symmetry.space_group_name_H-M   'P 1'
#
loop_
_entity.id
_entity.type
_entity.pdbx_description
1 polymer ?
#
loop_
_entity_poly.entity_id
_entity_poly.type
_entity_poly.pdbx_seq_one_letter_code
_entity_poly.pdbx_strand_id
1 'polypeptide(L)'
;MTELYTQPAKRLRTEEDLKLFIASQTYKDLIEFVVEIATSVHGLTLDEDDSKLNVSEHCTNILELLSQIYTIIDNHPVVNDTTSRFGKTEFRDFYDELDERLVDLIHKHIDLQSKDKDSFAKNNEANNHDTKDPTVELKSYLLNSWGDRGRIDYGSGHELNFTCFLLCLFKLKFLTIENDDKSTVLRIFAK
;
A
#
# COMPACT_ATOMS: atom_id res chain seq x y z
N MET A 1 -0.25 -0.22 25.23
CA MET A 1 -0.29 1.15 24.71
C MET A 1 -1.20 1.14 23.51
N THR A 2 -2.11 2.11 23.38
CA THR A 2 -2.89 2.27 22.15
C THR A 2 -1.96 2.90 21.12
N GLU A 3 -1.75 2.23 19.98
CA GLU A 3 -0.93 2.78 18.91
C GLU A 3 -1.65 3.96 18.25
N LEU A 4 -0.87 5.01 17.94
CA LEU A 4 -1.32 6.20 17.23
C LEU A 4 -0.64 6.22 15.87
N TYR A 5 -1.41 6.55 14.85
CA TYR A 5 -0.99 6.62 13.45
C TYR A 5 -0.97 8.06 12.97
N THR A 6 -0.04 8.38 12.08
CA THR A 6 0.11 9.74 11.55
C THR A 6 0.31 9.68 10.05
N GLN A 7 -0.08 10.75 9.34
CA GLN A 7 0.23 10.83 7.92
C GLN A 7 1.75 10.82 7.70
N PRO A 8 2.31 9.86 6.91
CA PRO A 8 3.72 9.84 6.57
C PRO A 8 4.17 11.16 5.94
N ALA A 9 5.34 11.64 6.36
CA ALA A 9 5.92 12.89 5.90
C ALA A 9 7.37 12.70 5.46
N LYS A 10 7.84 13.56 4.55
CA LYS A 10 9.21 13.50 4.03
C LYS A 10 10.24 13.76 5.14
N ARG A 11 10.95 12.70 5.55
CA ARG A 11 12.05 12.74 6.54
C ARG A 11 13.46 12.71 5.93
N LEU A 12 13.64 12.05 4.79
CA LEU A 12 14.95 11.95 4.12
C LEU A 12 15.22 13.18 3.24
N ARG A 13 16.09 14.10 3.71
CA ARG A 13 16.46 15.33 2.98
C ARG A 13 17.96 15.52 2.86
N THR A 14 18.73 14.98 3.80
CA THR A 14 20.17 15.13 3.92
C THR A 14 20.85 13.76 4.07
N GLU A 15 22.17 13.72 3.91
CA GLU A 15 22.96 12.51 4.18
C GLU A 15 22.86 12.06 5.64
N GLU A 16 22.68 12.99 6.57
CA GLU A 16 22.52 12.65 7.98
C GLU A 16 21.16 11.99 8.25
N ASP A 17 20.09 12.47 7.61
CA ASP A 17 18.78 11.80 7.67
C ASP A 17 18.86 10.36 7.14
N LEU A 18 19.67 10.15 6.08
CA LEU A 18 19.88 8.82 5.53
C LEU A 18 20.60 7.90 6.51
N LYS A 19 21.62 8.38 7.22
CA LYS A 19 22.28 7.58 8.27
C LYS A 19 21.33 7.22 9.40
N LEU A 20 20.51 8.17 9.83
CA LEU A 20 19.47 7.92 10.84
C LEU A 20 18.46 6.87 10.38
N PHE A 21 18.03 6.94 9.12
CA PHE A 21 17.13 5.94 8.55
C PHE A 21 17.77 4.56 8.49
N ILE A 22 19.00 4.42 7.98
CA ILE A 22 19.71 3.12 7.91
C ILE A 22 19.87 2.50 9.30
N ALA A 23 20.10 3.31 10.34
CA ALA A 23 20.20 2.85 11.72
C ALA A 23 18.85 2.62 12.42
N SER A 24 17.73 2.95 11.78
CA SER A 24 16.40 2.89 12.39
C SER A 24 15.79 1.49 12.39
N GLN A 25 14.85 1.28 13.31
CA GLN A 25 14.02 0.07 13.32
C GLN A 25 13.17 -0.05 12.05
N THR A 26 12.74 1.08 11.46
CA THR A 26 11.97 1.08 10.20
C THR A 26 12.75 0.47 9.04
N TYR A 27 14.02 0.83 8.88
CA TYR A 27 14.87 0.24 7.85
C TYR A 27 15.08 -1.26 8.09
N LYS A 28 15.32 -1.65 9.35
CA LYS A 28 15.47 -3.05 9.72
C LYS A 28 14.21 -3.86 9.40
N ASP A 29 13.05 -3.40 9.85
CA ASP A 29 11.75 -4.06 9.61
C ASP A 29 11.47 -4.24 8.11
N LEU A 30 11.76 -3.21 7.31
CA LEU A 30 11.56 -3.24 5.87
C LEU A 30 12.47 -4.27 5.19
N ILE A 31 13.76 -4.30 5.52
CA ILE A 31 14.70 -5.26 4.93
C ILE A 31 14.37 -6.68 5.37
N GLU A 32 14.07 -6.90 6.65
CA GLU A 32 13.68 -8.21 7.17
C GLU A 32 12.42 -8.73 6.47
N PHE A 33 11.39 -7.88 6.32
CA PHE A 33 10.17 -8.22 5.61
C PHE A 33 10.42 -8.62 4.15
N VAL A 34 11.20 -7.82 3.41
CA VAL A 34 11.53 -8.12 2.00
C VAL A 34 12.25 -9.46 1.88
N VAL A 35 13.21 -9.73 2.77
CA VAL A 35 13.95 -11.01 2.78
C VAL A 35 13.01 -12.18 3.10
N GLU A 36 12.10 -12.00 4.05
CA GLU A 36 11.17 -13.04 4.48
C GLU A 36 10.20 -13.45 3.37
N ILE A 37 9.52 -12.48 2.75
CA ILE A 37 8.57 -12.76 1.65
C ILE A 37 9.29 -13.22 0.37
N ALA A 38 10.54 -12.78 0.12
CA ALA A 38 11.32 -13.30 -1.00
C ALA A 38 11.70 -14.78 -0.77
N THR A 39 12.02 -15.15 0.47
CA THR A 39 12.39 -16.53 0.83
C THR A 39 11.20 -17.47 0.74
N SER A 40 9.98 -17.01 1.08
CA SER A 40 8.77 -17.84 1.08
C SER A 40 8.41 -18.42 -0.29
N VAL A 41 8.83 -17.73 -1.36
CA VAL A 41 8.54 -18.11 -2.76
C VAL A 41 9.68 -18.86 -3.45
N HIS A 42 10.75 -19.20 -2.74
CA HIS A 42 11.84 -19.98 -3.33
C HIS A 42 11.36 -21.33 -3.87
N GLY A 43 11.61 -21.55 -5.17
CA GLY A 43 11.21 -22.79 -5.87
C GLY A 43 9.73 -22.83 -6.28
N LEU A 44 8.99 -21.74 -6.12
CA LEU A 44 7.62 -21.58 -6.60
C LEU A 44 7.58 -20.72 -7.87
N THR A 45 6.52 -20.88 -8.64
CA THR A 45 6.27 -20.11 -9.87
C THR A 45 4.92 -19.39 -9.79
N LEU A 46 4.68 -18.44 -10.71
CA LEU A 46 3.44 -17.66 -10.74
C LEU A 46 2.20 -18.53 -11.00
N ASP A 47 2.36 -19.63 -11.74
CA ASP A 47 1.32 -20.59 -12.12
C ASP A 47 1.03 -21.66 -11.04
N GLU A 48 1.66 -21.57 -9.86
CA GLU A 48 1.31 -22.44 -8.74
C GLU A 48 -0.18 -22.35 -8.40
N ASP A 49 -0.78 -23.46 -7.98
CA ASP A 49 -2.22 -23.51 -7.68
C ASP A 49 -2.55 -22.76 -6.38
N ASP A 50 -3.69 -22.06 -6.35
CA ASP A 50 -4.13 -21.26 -5.18
C ASP A 50 -4.25 -22.10 -3.90
N SER A 51 -4.58 -23.39 -4.02
CA SER A 51 -4.64 -24.30 -2.86
C SER A 51 -3.25 -24.55 -2.25
N LYS A 52 -2.18 -24.49 -3.05
CA LYS A 52 -0.79 -24.63 -2.56
C LYS A 52 -0.26 -23.32 -1.95
N LEU A 53 -0.77 -22.19 -2.42
CA LEU A 53 -0.39 -20.87 -1.92
C LEU A 53 -1.17 -20.44 -0.68
N ASN A 54 -2.25 -21.18 -0.35
CA ASN A 54 -3.15 -20.85 0.75
C ASN A 54 -3.71 -19.42 0.59
N VAL A 55 -4.33 -19.13 -0.56
CA VAL A 55 -4.95 -17.82 -0.80
C VAL A 55 -6.09 -17.60 0.21
N SER A 56 -5.81 -16.79 1.24
CA SER A 56 -6.74 -16.49 2.32
C SER A 56 -7.85 -15.52 1.88
N GLU A 57 -8.86 -15.37 2.73
CA GLU A 57 -9.88 -14.33 2.57
C GLU A 57 -9.25 -12.92 2.59
N HIS A 58 -8.28 -12.67 3.47
CA HIS A 58 -7.58 -11.38 3.52
C HIS A 58 -6.82 -11.11 2.22
N CYS A 59 -6.12 -12.10 1.67
CA CYS A 59 -5.47 -11.98 0.37
C CYS A 59 -6.49 -11.68 -0.73
N THR A 60 -7.61 -12.40 -0.74
CA THR A 60 -8.71 -12.20 -1.70
C THR A 60 -9.24 -10.77 -1.62
N ASN A 61 -9.43 -10.23 -0.41
CA ASN A 61 -9.91 -8.87 -0.21
C ASN A 61 -8.93 -7.81 -0.77
N ILE A 62 -7.61 -8.02 -0.63
CA ILE A 62 -6.62 -7.12 -1.25
C ILE A 62 -6.66 -7.22 -2.77
N LEU A 63 -6.81 -8.42 -3.34
CA LEU A 63 -6.94 -8.61 -4.78
C LEU A 63 -8.20 -7.92 -5.33
N GLU A 64 -9.30 -7.95 -4.59
CA GLU A 64 -10.51 -7.21 -4.92
C GLU A 64 -10.32 -5.70 -4.84
N LEU A 65 -9.64 -5.19 -3.79
CA LEU A 65 -9.27 -3.78 -3.67
C LEU A 65 -8.46 -3.34 -4.91
N LEU A 66 -7.42 -4.09 -5.28
CA LEU A 66 -6.63 -3.79 -6.48
C LEU A 66 -7.50 -3.82 -7.75
N SER A 67 -8.43 -4.76 -7.85
CA SER A 67 -9.36 -4.83 -8.99
C SER A 67 -10.28 -3.60 -9.07
N GLN A 68 -10.70 -3.05 -7.93
CA GLN A 68 -11.44 -1.78 -7.90
C GLN A 68 -10.57 -0.61 -8.38
N ILE A 69 -9.28 -0.59 -8.05
CA ILE A 69 -8.35 0.42 -8.58
C ILE A 69 -8.17 0.27 -10.09
N TYR A 70 -8.05 -0.95 -10.61
CA TYR A 70 -8.04 -1.21 -12.06
C TYR A 70 -9.32 -0.69 -12.74
N THR A 71 -10.48 -0.82 -12.10
CA THR A 71 -11.73 -0.23 -12.63
C THR A 71 -11.65 1.30 -12.69
N ILE A 72 -10.97 1.96 -11.75
CA ILE A 72 -10.72 3.41 -11.83
C ILE A 72 -9.83 3.71 -13.04
N ILE A 73 -8.76 2.94 -13.26
CA ILE A 73 -7.89 3.09 -14.45
C ILE A 73 -8.73 2.99 -15.75
N ASP A 74 -9.60 1.98 -15.85
CA ASP A 74 -10.44 1.75 -17.03
C ASP A 74 -11.42 2.92 -17.30
N ASN A 75 -11.82 3.66 -16.27
CA ASN A 75 -12.69 4.83 -16.38
C ASN A 75 -11.95 6.10 -16.83
N HIS A 76 -10.62 6.09 -16.83
CA HIS A 76 -9.78 7.21 -17.28
C HIS A 76 -8.95 6.82 -18.52
N PRO A 77 -9.60 6.43 -19.64
CA PRO A 77 -8.88 6.07 -20.85
C PRO A 77 -8.16 7.29 -21.42
N VAL A 78 -7.04 7.07 -22.10
CA VAL A 78 -6.36 8.13 -22.85
C VAL A 78 -7.27 8.59 -23.98
N VAL A 79 -7.74 9.85 -23.91
CA VAL A 79 -8.66 10.42 -24.91
C VAL A 79 -7.86 11.13 -26.00
N ASN A 80 -6.78 11.80 -25.61
CA ASN A 80 -5.94 12.54 -26.54
C ASN A 80 -4.62 11.81 -26.76
N ASP A 81 -4.58 10.97 -27.80
CA ASP A 81 -3.32 10.38 -28.25
C ASP A 81 -2.46 11.43 -28.99
N THR A 82 -1.91 12.35 -28.21
CA THR A 82 -0.90 13.28 -28.71
C THR A 82 0.39 12.50 -28.97
N THR A 83 1.15 12.92 -29.99
CA THR A 83 2.51 12.40 -30.29
C THR A 83 3.55 12.72 -29.21
N SER A 84 3.10 13.22 -28.05
CA SER A 84 3.95 13.48 -26.89
C SER A 84 4.60 12.19 -26.42
N ARG A 85 5.92 12.24 -26.27
CA ARG A 85 6.72 11.18 -25.64
C ARG A 85 6.67 11.19 -24.10
N PHE A 86 5.98 12.17 -23.52
CA PHE A 86 5.80 12.30 -22.07
C PHE A 86 4.49 11.66 -21.62
N GLY A 87 4.34 11.46 -20.31
CA GLY A 87 3.16 10.84 -19.71
C GLY A 87 1.84 11.52 -20.12
N LYS A 88 0.78 10.71 -20.19
CA LYS A 88 -0.56 11.15 -20.59
C LYS A 88 -1.25 11.83 -19.41
N THR A 89 -1.91 12.96 -19.65
CA THR A 89 -2.46 13.81 -18.58
C THR A 89 -3.62 13.17 -17.83
N GLU A 90 -4.31 12.23 -18.47
CA GLU A 90 -5.40 11.42 -17.92
C GLU A 90 -4.96 10.60 -16.70
N PHE A 91 -3.64 10.35 -16.54
CA PHE A 91 -3.10 9.80 -15.30
C PHE A 91 -3.44 10.66 -14.07
N ARG A 92 -3.55 11.98 -14.23
CA ARG A 92 -3.93 12.88 -13.12
C ARG A 92 -5.38 12.68 -12.72
N ASP A 93 -6.26 12.45 -13.70
CA ASP A 93 -7.68 12.21 -13.45
C ASP A 93 -7.86 10.85 -12.72
N PHE A 94 -7.14 9.81 -13.15
CA PHE A 94 -7.02 8.55 -12.40
C PHE A 94 -6.52 8.76 -10.96
N TYR A 95 -5.44 9.52 -10.79
CA TYR A 95 -4.82 9.73 -9.48
C TYR A 95 -5.75 10.49 -8.54
N ASP A 96 -6.45 11.51 -9.05
CA ASP A 96 -7.40 12.30 -8.27
C ASP A 96 -8.61 11.46 -7.82
N GLU A 97 -9.22 10.69 -8.73
CA GLU A 97 -10.32 9.80 -8.34
C GLU A 97 -9.84 8.72 -7.34
N LEU A 98 -8.63 8.18 -7.55
CA LEU A 98 -8.06 7.22 -6.61
C LEU A 98 -7.91 7.84 -5.22
N ASP A 99 -7.32 9.03 -5.09
CA ASP A 99 -7.12 9.72 -3.81
C ASP A 99 -8.45 9.97 -3.07
N GLU A 100 -9.50 10.34 -3.81
CA GLU A 100 -10.84 10.55 -3.27
C GLU A 100 -11.48 9.26 -2.73
N ARG A 101 -11.31 8.14 -3.45
CA ARG A 101 -11.98 6.87 -3.14
C ARG A 101 -11.19 5.96 -2.20
N LEU A 102 -9.90 6.21 -1.99
CA LEU A 102 -9.00 5.22 -1.39
C LEU A 102 -9.34 4.89 0.06
N VAL A 103 -9.82 5.86 0.85
CA VAL A 103 -10.23 5.63 2.25
C VAL A 103 -11.38 4.62 2.30
N ASP A 104 -12.42 4.84 1.50
CA ASP A 104 -13.58 3.95 1.44
C ASP A 104 -13.20 2.56 0.92
N LEU A 105 -12.32 2.48 -0.08
CA LEU A 105 -11.80 1.21 -0.58
C LEU A 105 -11.01 0.44 0.48
N ILE A 106 -10.17 1.12 1.25
CA ILE A 106 -9.43 0.51 2.36
C ILE A 106 -10.41 0.02 3.43
N HIS A 107 -11.34 0.85 3.91
CA HIS A 107 -12.32 0.44 4.92
C HIS A 107 -13.21 -0.72 4.46
N LYS A 108 -13.53 -0.79 3.16
CA LYS A 108 -14.37 -1.85 2.60
C LYS A 108 -13.65 -3.20 2.56
N HIS A 109 -12.37 -3.24 2.19
CA HIS A 109 -11.65 -4.48 1.92
C HIS A 109 -10.68 -4.89 3.03
N ILE A 110 -10.26 -3.95 3.88
CA ILE A 110 -9.31 -4.17 4.98
C ILE A 110 -10.06 -3.91 6.28
N ASP A 111 -10.88 -4.89 6.70
CA ASP A 111 -11.58 -4.84 7.99
C ASP A 111 -10.62 -5.16 9.13
N LEU A 112 -9.92 -4.14 9.58
CA LEU A 112 -9.14 -4.18 10.80
C LEU A 112 -10.15 -4.22 11.94
N GLN A 113 -10.51 -5.42 12.39
CA GLN A 113 -11.41 -5.66 13.53
C GLN A 113 -10.86 -5.02 14.81
N SER A 114 -10.95 -3.72 14.94
CA SER A 114 -10.83 -3.07 16.22
C SER A 114 -12.18 -3.27 16.91
N LYS A 115 -12.12 -3.78 18.14
CA LYS A 115 -13.28 -3.89 19.05
C LYS A 115 -13.91 -2.53 19.41
N ASP A 116 -13.41 -1.43 18.83
CA ASP A 116 -13.79 -0.07 19.12
C ASP A 116 -13.99 0.73 17.82
N LYS A 117 -14.85 0.26 16.89
CA LYS A 117 -15.27 1.06 15.72
C LYS A 117 -15.85 2.43 16.12
N ASP A 118 -16.42 2.53 17.33
CA ASP A 118 -16.90 3.78 17.94
C ASP A 118 -15.79 4.75 18.38
N SER A 119 -14.52 4.31 18.42
CA SER A 119 -13.37 5.12 18.83
C SER A 119 -12.59 5.76 17.68
N PHE A 120 -12.77 5.28 16.44
CA PHE A 120 -12.18 5.92 15.25
C PHE A 120 -12.94 7.19 14.84
N ALA A 121 -14.25 7.26 15.12
CA ALA A 121 -15.12 8.36 14.72
C ALA A 121 -14.98 9.65 15.57
N LYS A 122 -14.22 9.63 16.67
CA LYS A 122 -14.09 10.76 17.60
C LYS A 122 -12.67 11.32 17.65
N ASN A 123 -12.18 11.89 16.56
CA ASN A 123 -11.02 12.81 16.58
C ASN A 123 -11.25 13.96 15.59
N ASN A 124 -12.28 14.76 15.83
CA ASN A 124 -12.39 16.12 15.29
C ASN A 124 -11.76 17.10 16.28
N GLU A 125 -10.47 16.94 16.57
CA GLU A 125 -9.67 17.99 17.21
C GLU A 125 -8.55 18.38 16.23
N ALA A 126 -8.73 19.53 15.58
CA ALA A 126 -7.96 20.04 14.45
C ALA A 126 -6.45 20.33 14.73
N ASN A 127 -5.89 19.82 15.84
CA ASN A 127 -4.53 20.12 16.29
C ASN A 127 -3.70 18.91 16.73
N ASN A 128 -4.23 17.67 16.66
CA ASN A 128 -3.44 16.45 16.85
C ASN A 128 -3.32 15.71 15.51
N HIS A 129 -2.09 15.60 14.99
CA HIS A 129 -1.78 14.82 13.77
C HIS A 129 -1.92 13.29 13.97
N ASP A 130 -2.20 12.87 15.20
CA ASP A 130 -2.25 11.49 15.64
C ASP A 130 -3.70 10.99 15.64
N THR A 131 -3.96 9.88 14.94
CA THR A 131 -5.26 9.20 14.89
C THR A 131 -5.13 7.75 15.34
N LYS A 132 -6.23 7.16 15.80
CA LYS A 132 -6.28 5.70 16.04
C LYS A 132 -6.50 4.92 14.74
N ASP A 133 -6.98 5.57 13.69
CA ASP A 133 -7.27 4.92 12.41
C ASP A 133 -5.98 4.74 11.58
N PRO A 134 -5.50 3.49 11.36
CA PRO A 134 -4.31 3.22 10.55
C PRO A 134 -4.50 3.56 9.07
N THR A 135 -5.73 3.82 8.62
CA THR A 135 -6.04 4.18 7.23
C THR A 135 -5.27 5.41 6.77
N VAL A 136 -4.91 6.34 7.67
CA VAL A 136 -4.09 7.51 7.32
C VAL A 136 -2.71 7.11 6.76
N GLU A 137 -2.09 6.07 7.32
CA GLU A 137 -0.80 5.54 6.87
C GLU A 137 -0.97 4.65 5.63
N LEU A 138 -1.94 3.73 5.68
CA LEU A 138 -2.22 2.81 4.57
C LEU A 138 -2.55 3.56 3.28
N LYS A 139 -3.41 4.59 3.36
CA LYS A 139 -3.76 5.45 2.23
C LYS A 139 -2.51 6.08 1.61
N SER A 140 -1.62 6.59 2.45
CA SER A 140 -0.44 7.33 1.99
C SER A 140 0.53 6.43 1.22
N TYR A 141 0.82 5.23 1.72
CA TYR A 141 1.68 4.28 1.00
C TYR A 141 0.99 3.76 -0.27
N LEU A 142 -0.29 3.38 -0.19
CA LEU A 142 -1.00 2.82 -1.34
C LEU A 142 -1.20 3.86 -2.46
N LEU A 143 -1.55 5.11 -2.15
CA LEU A 143 -1.71 6.17 -3.17
C LEU A 143 -0.39 6.44 -3.89
N ASN A 144 0.72 6.51 -3.15
CA ASN A 144 2.05 6.76 -3.73
C ASN A 144 2.65 5.53 -4.43
N SER A 145 1.93 4.40 -4.48
CA SER A 145 2.35 3.19 -5.20
C SER A 145 2.16 3.29 -6.72
N TRP A 146 1.37 4.25 -7.21
CA TRP A 146 0.94 4.31 -8.62
C TRP A 146 1.73 5.29 -9.49
N GLY A 147 2.72 5.98 -8.92
CA GLY A 147 3.50 7.01 -9.61
C GLY A 147 3.33 8.40 -9.00
N ASP A 148 3.98 9.39 -9.61
CA ASP A 148 3.88 10.79 -9.20
C ASP A 148 2.90 11.56 -10.07
N ARG A 149 1.83 12.06 -9.46
CA ARG A 149 0.79 12.86 -10.12
C ARG A 149 1.32 14.06 -10.91
N GLY A 150 2.32 14.75 -10.37
CA GLY A 150 2.86 15.98 -10.96
C GLY A 150 3.73 15.69 -12.18
N ARG A 151 4.69 14.78 -12.01
CA ARG A 151 5.70 14.40 -13.00
C ARG A 151 5.18 13.40 -14.03
N ILE A 152 4.13 12.63 -13.70
CA ILE A 152 3.61 11.51 -14.50
C ILE A 152 4.74 10.52 -14.81
N ASP A 153 5.42 10.09 -13.74
CA ASP A 153 6.49 9.12 -13.79
C ASP A 153 6.28 7.99 -12.76
N TYR A 154 7.01 6.89 -12.98
CA TYR A 154 7.05 5.73 -12.11
C TYR A 154 8.51 5.26 -11.97
N GLY A 155 8.84 4.67 -10.83
CA GLY A 155 10.18 4.17 -10.50
C GLY A 155 10.15 3.36 -9.22
N SER A 156 11.31 2.82 -8.83
CA SER A 156 11.44 1.90 -7.68
C SER A 156 10.99 2.49 -6.34
N GLY A 157 10.94 3.82 -6.19
CA GLY A 157 10.36 4.45 -5.01
C GLY A 157 8.85 4.23 -4.88
N HIS A 158 8.13 4.10 -6.00
CA HIS A 158 6.69 3.80 -6.01
C HIS A 158 6.44 2.32 -5.73
N GLU A 159 7.24 1.44 -6.32
CA GLU A 159 7.28 0.02 -5.98
C GLU A 159 7.53 -0.19 -4.48
N LEU A 160 8.51 0.53 -3.91
CA LEU A 160 8.80 0.49 -2.48
C LEU A 160 7.63 0.99 -1.62
N ASN A 161 6.85 1.98 -2.08
CA ASN A 161 5.64 2.39 -1.38
C ASN A 161 4.62 1.25 -1.31
N PHE A 162 4.48 0.45 -2.38
CA PHE A 162 3.60 -0.71 -2.36
C PHE A 162 4.11 -1.79 -1.38
N THR A 163 5.42 -2.04 -1.37
CA THR A 163 6.05 -2.92 -0.36
C THR A 163 5.80 -2.41 1.07
N CYS A 164 5.90 -1.12 1.32
CA CYS A 164 5.60 -0.52 2.63
C CYS A 164 4.12 -0.67 3.01
N PHE A 165 3.20 -0.50 2.05
CA PHE A 165 1.78 -0.78 2.27
C PHE A 165 1.56 -2.23 2.72
N LEU A 166 2.18 -3.20 2.04
CA LEU A 166 2.11 -4.62 2.43
C LEU A 166 2.71 -4.83 3.83
N LEU A 167 3.89 -4.27 4.12
CA LEU A 167 4.49 -4.33 5.45
C LEU A 167 3.55 -3.81 6.55
N CYS A 168 2.84 -2.71 6.30
CA CYS A 168 1.83 -2.21 7.23
C CYS A 168 0.72 -3.24 7.50
N LEU A 169 0.23 -3.95 6.48
CA LEU A 169 -0.78 -5.00 6.66
C LEU A 169 -0.27 -6.18 7.50
N PHE A 170 1.01 -6.55 7.38
CA PHE A 170 1.65 -7.56 8.23
C PHE A 170 1.87 -7.08 9.67
N LYS A 171 2.21 -5.80 9.85
CA LYS A 171 2.31 -5.18 11.18
C LYS A 171 0.95 -5.11 11.88
N LEU A 172 -0.10 -4.80 11.14
CA LEU A 172 -1.48 -4.77 11.61
C LEU A 172 -2.11 -6.15 11.80
N LYS A 173 -1.39 -7.23 11.46
CA LYS A 173 -1.88 -8.62 11.52
C LYS A 173 -3.10 -8.90 10.65
N PHE A 174 -3.33 -8.06 9.64
CA PHE A 174 -4.31 -8.34 8.59
C PHE A 174 -3.79 -9.44 7.65
N LEU A 175 -2.50 -9.37 7.32
CA LEU A 175 -1.76 -10.47 6.69
C LEU A 175 -0.76 -11.06 7.70
N THR A 176 -0.44 -12.33 7.54
CA THR A 176 0.44 -13.08 8.44
C THR A 176 1.46 -13.88 7.65
N ILE A 177 2.67 -14.05 8.19
CA ILE A 177 3.71 -14.83 7.50
C ILE A 177 3.27 -16.28 7.34
N GLU A 178 2.58 -16.81 8.35
CA GLU A 178 2.17 -18.20 8.39
C GLU A 178 1.15 -18.57 7.31
N ASN A 179 0.32 -17.61 6.87
CA ASN A 179 -0.78 -17.88 5.95
C ASN A 179 -0.66 -17.17 4.60
N ASP A 180 -0.02 -16.00 4.56
CA ASP A 180 -0.18 -15.06 3.45
C ASP A 180 1.14 -14.70 2.76
N ASP A 181 2.30 -15.14 3.26
CA ASP A 181 3.63 -14.78 2.74
C ASP A 181 3.78 -15.04 1.23
N LYS A 182 3.42 -16.24 0.77
CA LYS A 182 3.53 -16.66 -0.63
C LYS A 182 2.53 -15.94 -1.51
N SER A 183 1.27 -15.90 -1.09
CA SER A 183 0.19 -15.22 -1.83
C SER A 183 0.42 -13.72 -1.92
N THR A 184 1.05 -13.11 -0.91
CA THR A 184 1.45 -11.70 -0.95
C THR A 184 2.37 -11.41 -2.14
N VAL A 185 3.31 -12.31 -2.43
CA VAL A 185 4.23 -12.12 -3.56
C VAL A 185 3.61 -12.61 -4.87
N LEU A 186 3.10 -13.85 -4.90
CA LEU A 186 2.69 -14.52 -6.15
C LEU A 186 1.28 -14.16 -6.61
N ARG A 187 0.49 -13.43 -5.81
CA ARG A 187 -0.84 -12.94 -6.17
C ARG A 187 -0.97 -11.44 -6.02
N ILE A 188 -0.67 -10.90 -4.84
CA ILE A 188 -0.89 -9.47 -4.58
C ILE A 188 0.14 -8.61 -5.32
N PHE A 189 1.43 -8.89 -5.14
CA PHE A 189 2.50 -8.12 -5.79
C PHE A 189 2.59 -8.38 -7.30
N ALA A 190 2.18 -9.56 -7.76
CA ALA A 190 2.19 -9.92 -9.17
C ALA A 190 1.00 -9.37 -9.99
N LYS A 191 -0.05 -8.88 -9.33
CA LYS A 191 -1.26 -8.35 -9.96
C LYS A 191 -1.08 -6.88 -10.33
#